data_AF-A0A9Q9CX90-F1
#
_entry.id   AF-A0A9Q9CX90-F1
#
_cell.length_a   1.000
_cell.length_b   1.000
_cell.length_c   1.000
_cell.angle_alpha   90.00
_cell.angle_beta   90.00
_cell.angle_gamma   90.00
#
_symmetry.space_group_name_H-M   'P 1'
#
loop_
_entity.id
_entity.type
_entity.pdbx_description
1 polymer ?
#
loop_
_entity_poly.entity_id
_entity_poly.type
_entity_poly.pdbx_seq_one_letter_code
_entity_poly.pdbx_strand_id
1 'polypeptide(L)'
;MEHILALDNVIAAVLGLISGVIGSLIAPWVHWGIEKRQTRRAARYELMHEARAYVMSKQFGIVQYTKKDHYYTLRQEFSKKAVARFDELLDQTTKGQNVASNRESARQIVLKEICRTEKKWFLI
;
A
#
# COMPACT_ATOMS: atom_id res chain seq x y z
N MET A 1 -56.45 -4.98 -30.13
CA MET A 1 -55.55 -4.18 -29.29
C MET A 1 -54.92 -5.00 -28.16
N GLU A 2 -55.58 -6.02 -27.60
CA GLU A 2 -55.06 -6.81 -26.47
C GLU A 2 -53.81 -7.67 -26.77
N HIS A 3 -53.66 -8.19 -28.00
CA HIS A 3 -52.50 -9.01 -28.37
C HIS A 3 -51.17 -8.25 -28.45
N ILE A 4 -51.20 -6.92 -28.63
CA ILE A 4 -49.99 -6.09 -28.71
C ILE A 4 -49.42 -5.86 -27.30
N LEU A 5 -50.29 -5.60 -26.32
CA LEU A 5 -49.93 -5.42 -24.91
C LEU A 5 -49.32 -6.69 -24.28
N ALA A 6 -49.78 -7.88 -24.69
CA ALA A 6 -49.24 -9.15 -24.22
C ALA A 6 -47.79 -9.38 -24.72
N LEU A 7 -47.49 -8.94 -25.96
CA LEU A 7 -46.15 -9.08 -26.54
C LEU A 7 -45.14 -8.16 -25.84
N ASP A 8 -45.54 -6.92 -25.56
CA ASP A 8 -44.70 -5.93 -24.85
C ASP A 8 -44.36 -6.39 -23.43
N ASN A 9 -45.33 -6.98 -22.72
CA ASN A 9 -45.13 -7.52 -21.37
C ASN A 9 -44.17 -8.73 -21.37
N VAL A 10 -44.22 -9.59 -22.39
CA VAL A 10 -43.30 -10.73 -22.54
C VAL A 10 -41.88 -10.24 -22.84
N ILE A 11 -41.74 -9.22 -23.71
CA ILE A 11 -40.44 -8.62 -24.03
C ILE A 11 -39.83 -7.97 -22.78
N ALA A 12 -40.63 -7.24 -21.99
CA ALA A 12 -40.18 -6.64 -20.73
C ALA A 12 -39.74 -7.71 -19.70
N ALA A 13 -40.49 -8.80 -19.57
CA ALA A 13 -40.14 -9.91 -18.67
C ALA A 13 -38.83 -10.61 -19.08
N VAL A 14 -38.62 -10.83 -20.37
CA VAL A 14 -37.39 -11.44 -20.91
C VAL A 14 -36.19 -10.51 -20.74
N LEU A 15 -36.34 -9.20 -21.00
CA LEU A 15 -35.29 -8.21 -20.77
C LEU A 15 -34.92 -8.08 -19.29
N GLY A 16 -35.91 -8.16 -18.38
CA GLY A 16 -35.68 -8.20 -16.94
C GLY A 16 -34.90 -9.43 -16.49
N LEU A 17 -35.24 -10.61 -17.02
CA LEU A 17 -34.52 -11.86 -16.75
C LEU A 17 -33.09 -11.83 -17.28
N ILE A 18 -32.88 -11.39 -18.52
CA ILE A 18 -31.55 -11.30 -19.13
C ILE A 18 -30.68 -10.32 -18.35
N SER A 19 -31.23 -9.16 -17.95
CA SER A 19 -30.52 -8.18 -17.14
C SER A 19 -30.18 -8.71 -15.73
N GLY A 20 -31.07 -9.49 -15.12
CA GLY A 20 -30.82 -10.15 -13.83
C GLY A 20 -29.73 -11.22 -13.91
N VAL A 21 -29.69 -12.01 -14.99
CA VAL A 21 -28.67 -13.05 -15.23
C VAL A 21 -27.32 -12.43 -15.58
N ILE A 22 -27.29 -11.40 -16.41
CA ILE A 22 -26.05 -10.67 -16.73
C ILE A 22 -25.53 -9.96 -15.48
N GLY A 23 -26.41 -9.37 -14.67
CA GLY A 23 -26.06 -8.75 -13.40
C GLY A 23 -25.46 -9.75 -12.40
N SER A 24 -26.02 -10.94 -12.27
CA SER A 24 -25.51 -11.97 -11.36
C SER A 24 -24.16 -12.55 -11.79
N LEU A 25 -23.89 -12.59 -13.10
CA LEU A 25 -22.62 -13.07 -13.65
C LEU A 25 -21.52 -12.00 -13.63
N ILE A 26 -21.83 -10.71 -13.82
CA ILE A 26 -20.84 -9.63 -13.87
C ILE A 26 -20.51 -9.08 -12.46
N ALA A 27 -21.49 -9.04 -11.55
CA ALA A 27 -21.29 -8.49 -10.21
C ALA A 27 -20.11 -9.11 -9.43
N PRO A 28 -19.85 -10.45 -9.46
CA PRO A 28 -18.71 -11.05 -8.78
C PRO A 28 -17.35 -10.54 -9.28
N TRP A 29 -17.20 -10.29 -10.58
CA TRP A 29 -15.93 -9.84 -11.17
C TRP A 29 -15.63 -8.38 -10.86
N VAL A 30 -16.68 -7.54 -10.86
CA VAL A 30 -16.56 -6.15 -10.44
C VAL A 30 -16.23 -6.08 -8.95
N HIS A 31 -16.90 -6.87 -8.12
CA HIS A 31 -16.62 -6.96 -6.69
C HIS A 31 -15.18 -7.42 -6.42
N TRP A 32 -14.72 -8.48 -7.08
CA TRP A 32 -13.33 -8.93 -6.99
C TRP A 32 -12.35 -7.82 -7.39
N GLY A 33 -12.62 -7.13 -8.51
CA GLY A 33 -11.77 -6.02 -8.97
C GLY A 33 -11.60 -4.92 -7.91
N ILE A 34 -12.69 -4.59 -7.20
CA ILE A 34 -12.68 -3.61 -6.10
C ILE A 34 -11.93 -4.17 -4.89
N GLU A 35 -12.25 -5.39 -4.46
CA GLU A 35 -11.64 -6.05 -3.31
C GLU A 35 -10.12 -6.14 -3.49
N LYS A 36 -9.65 -6.60 -4.65
CA LYS A 36 -8.21 -6.68 -4.96
C LYS A 36 -7.50 -5.32 -4.90
N ARG A 37 -8.17 -4.23 -5.31
CA ARG A 37 -7.62 -2.87 -5.19
C ARG A 37 -7.57 -2.44 -3.72
N GLN A 38 -8.62 -2.73 -2.95
CA GLN A 38 -8.66 -2.45 -1.52
C GLN A 38 -7.58 -3.22 -0.76
N THR A 39 -7.44 -4.53 -0.98
CA THR A 39 -6.41 -5.37 -0.33
C THR A 39 -5.02 -4.85 -0.62
N ARG A 40 -4.72 -4.46 -1.88
CA ARG A 40 -3.42 -3.87 -2.24
C ARG A 40 -3.16 -2.55 -1.53
N ARG A 41 -4.18 -1.70 -1.42
CA ARG A 41 -4.06 -0.42 -0.73
C ARG A 41 -3.88 -0.63 0.78
N ALA A 42 -4.63 -1.55 1.38
CA ALA A 42 -4.54 -1.91 2.78
C ALA A 42 -3.15 -2.46 3.14
N ALA A 43 -2.63 -3.41 2.37
CA ALA A 43 -1.29 -3.97 2.60
C ALA A 43 -0.18 -2.90 2.51
N ARG A 44 -0.28 -1.99 1.54
CA ARG A 44 0.67 -0.86 1.42
C ARG A 44 0.56 0.10 2.61
N TYR A 45 -0.65 0.39 3.06
CA TYR A 45 -0.89 1.25 4.21
C TYR A 45 -0.35 0.63 5.49
N GLU A 46 -0.61 -0.65 5.74
CA GLU A 46 -0.13 -1.41 6.88
C GLU A 46 1.40 -1.41 6.93
N LEU A 47 2.06 -1.73 5.80
CA LEU A 47 3.51 -1.69 5.69
C LEU A 47 4.11 -0.30 6.02
N MET A 48 3.47 0.78 5.55
CA MET A 48 3.91 2.15 5.87
C MET A 48 3.65 2.51 7.33
N HIS A 49 2.52 2.08 7.87
CA HIS A 49 2.12 2.33 9.23
C HIS A 49 3.08 1.64 10.22
N GLU A 50 3.39 0.37 10.03
CA GLU A 50 4.34 -0.40 10.84
C GLU A 50 5.74 0.23 10.80
N ALA A 51 6.20 0.57 9.59
CA ALA A 51 7.51 1.19 9.43
C ALA A 51 7.59 2.55 10.12
N ARG A 52 6.57 3.41 9.97
CA ARG A 52 6.51 4.70 10.66
C ARG A 52 6.45 4.51 12.17
N ALA A 53 5.60 3.61 12.65
CA ALA A 53 5.45 3.33 14.08
C ALA A 53 6.79 2.91 14.70
N TYR A 54 7.53 2.03 14.03
CA TYR A 54 8.85 1.62 14.50
C TYR A 54 9.88 2.76 14.45
N VAL A 55 9.93 3.54 13.37
CA VAL A 55 10.91 4.63 13.19
C VAL A 55 10.68 5.77 14.20
N MET A 56 9.43 6.06 14.54
CA MET A 56 9.08 7.06 15.56
C MET A 56 9.22 6.54 17.00
N SER A 57 9.37 5.22 17.17
CA SER A 57 9.53 4.64 18.51
C SER A 57 10.83 5.07 19.18
N LYS A 58 10.82 5.08 20.52
CA LYS A 58 12.04 5.25 21.34
C LYS A 58 13.03 4.09 21.19
N GLN A 59 12.63 2.99 20.56
CA GLN A 59 13.45 1.80 20.33
C GLN A 59 14.11 1.79 18.94
N PHE A 60 13.82 2.78 18.09
CA PHE A 60 14.41 2.86 16.75
C PHE A 60 15.94 2.83 16.84
N GLY A 61 16.60 1.91 16.17
CA GLY A 61 18.05 1.95 16.02
C GLY A 61 18.43 1.50 14.62
N ILE A 62 19.52 2.04 14.08
CA ILE A 62 19.87 1.85 12.66
C ILE A 62 20.07 0.35 12.36
N VAL A 63 20.83 -0.34 13.21
CA VAL A 63 21.10 -1.78 13.11
C VAL A 63 19.85 -2.62 13.36
N GLN A 64 18.97 -2.18 14.25
CA GLN A 64 17.72 -2.88 14.56
C GLN A 64 16.70 -2.70 13.42
N TYR A 65 16.71 -1.55 12.75
CA TYR A 65 15.84 -1.26 11.62
C TYR A 65 16.12 -2.15 10.42
N THR A 66 17.39 -2.45 10.13
CA THR A 66 17.75 -3.35 9.02
C THR A 66 17.29 -4.80 9.23
N LYS A 67 16.99 -5.18 10.47
CA LYS A 67 16.45 -6.49 10.84
C LYS A 67 14.93 -6.58 10.76
N LYS A 68 14.23 -5.47 10.49
CA LYS A 68 12.77 -5.47 10.38
C LYS A 68 12.34 -5.94 9.00
N ASP A 69 11.27 -6.74 8.96
CA ASP A 69 10.76 -7.32 7.72
C ASP A 69 10.42 -6.27 6.66
N HIS A 70 9.78 -5.18 7.09
CA HIS A 70 9.41 -4.07 6.19
C HIS A 70 10.62 -3.32 5.60
N TYR A 71 11.83 -3.47 6.13
CA TYR A 71 13.01 -2.73 5.67
C TYR A 71 13.38 -3.06 4.23
N TYR A 72 13.46 -4.34 3.87
CA TYR A 72 13.91 -4.75 2.54
C TYR A 72 12.94 -4.30 1.44
N THR A 73 11.64 -4.42 1.71
CA THR A 73 10.59 -3.95 0.81
C THR A 73 10.66 -2.44 0.63
N LEU A 74 10.80 -1.68 1.73
CA LEU A 74 10.91 -0.21 1.65
C LEU A 74 12.20 0.26 1.00
N ARG A 75 13.32 -0.40 1.27
CA ARG A 75 14.64 -0.05 0.72
C ARG A 75 14.65 -0.09 -0.80
N GLN A 76 13.89 -0.99 -1.42
CA GLN A 76 13.76 -1.05 -2.89
C GLN A 76 13.07 0.19 -3.48
N GLU A 77 12.16 0.81 -2.72
CA GLU A 77 11.44 2.01 -3.12
C GLU A 77 12.22 3.29 -2.81
N PHE A 78 13.16 3.22 -1.87
CA PHE A 78 13.97 4.35 -1.45
C PHE A 78 14.91 4.83 -2.55
N SER A 79 15.24 6.12 -2.53
CA SER A 79 16.15 6.69 -3.50
C SER A 79 17.57 6.12 -3.27
N LYS A 80 18.31 5.85 -4.36
CA LYS A 80 19.70 5.34 -4.25
C LYS A 80 20.57 6.22 -3.35
N LYS A 81 20.35 7.54 -3.39
CA LYS A 81 21.04 8.52 -2.55
C LYS A 81 20.69 8.37 -1.06
N ALA A 82 19.43 8.14 -0.73
CA ALA A 82 19.02 7.92 0.66
C ALA A 82 19.55 6.59 1.20
N VAL A 83 19.52 5.53 0.39
CA VAL A 83 20.11 4.23 0.73
C VAL A 83 21.60 4.36 1.02
N ALA A 84 22.36 5.01 0.13
CA ALA A 84 23.81 5.20 0.34
C ALA A 84 24.12 5.98 1.63
N ARG A 85 23.38 7.06 1.91
CA ARG A 85 23.52 7.81 3.17
C ARG A 85 23.15 6.99 4.40
N PHE A 86 22.10 6.19 4.31
CA PHE A 86 21.70 5.31 5.40
C PHE A 86 22.77 4.25 5.67
N ASP A 87 23.32 3.64 4.62
CA ASP A 87 24.38 2.63 4.71
C ASP A 87 25.68 3.24 5.30
N GLU A 88 26.02 4.48 4.96
CA GLU A 88 27.13 5.23 5.58
C GLU A 88 26.91 5.43 7.10
N LEU A 89 25.71 5.86 7.50
CA LEU A 89 25.36 6.02 8.91
C LEU A 89 25.38 4.68 9.66
N LEU A 90 24.96 3.60 9.00
CA LEU A 90 25.00 2.24 9.55
C LEU A 90 26.45 1.78 9.80
N ASP A 91 27.36 2.01 8.85
CA ASP A 91 28.78 1.67 9.00
C ASP A 91 29.42 2.44 10.17
N GLN A 92 29.22 3.76 10.22
CA GLN A 92 29.70 4.60 11.33
C GLN A 92 29.14 4.17 12.68
N THR A 93 27.84 3.81 12.74
CA THR A 93 27.20 3.34 13.97
C THR A 93 27.75 1.97 14.41
N THR A 94 28.05 1.09 13.46
CA THR A 94 28.67 -0.22 13.74
C THR A 94 30.09 -0.05 14.29
N LYS A 95 30.80 1.01 13.87
CA LYS A 95 32.09 1.43 14.42
C LYS A 95 31.99 2.19 15.74
N GLY A 96 30.79 2.37 16.29
CA GLY A 96 30.55 3.07 17.57
C GLY A 96 30.66 4.60 17.49
N GLN A 97 30.75 5.19 16.30
CA GLN A 97 30.91 6.63 16.11
C GLN A 97 29.56 7.35 16.11
N ASN A 98 29.46 8.47 16.84
CA ASN A 98 28.33 9.41 16.80
C ASN A 98 26.93 8.75 16.86
N VAL A 99 26.79 7.64 17.60
CA VAL A 99 25.62 6.74 17.55
C VAL A 99 24.29 7.47 17.71
N ALA A 100 24.20 8.42 18.65
CA ALA A 100 22.97 9.19 18.88
C ALA A 100 22.63 10.14 17.72
N SER A 101 23.64 10.83 17.18
CA SER A 101 23.46 11.75 16.04
C SER A 101 23.13 11.00 14.74
N ASN A 102 23.83 9.89 14.51
CA ASN A 102 23.61 9.03 13.36
C ASN A 102 22.22 8.41 13.39
N ARG A 103 21.76 7.99 14.58
CA ARG A 103 20.40 7.49 14.79
C ARG A 103 19.35 8.53 14.38
N GLU A 104 19.49 9.78 14.82
CA GLU A 104 18.53 10.83 14.46
C GLU A 104 18.58 11.17 12.97
N SER A 105 19.78 11.24 12.39
CA SER A 105 19.97 11.48 10.96
C SER A 105 19.33 10.36 10.11
N ALA A 106 19.53 9.10 10.50
CA ALA A 106 18.93 7.96 9.84
C ALA A 106 17.40 7.97 9.98
N ARG A 107 16.87 8.33 11.15
CA ARG A 107 15.43 8.49 11.38
C ARG A 107 14.84 9.50 10.40
N GLN A 108 15.45 10.66 10.24
CA GLN A 108 14.96 11.71 9.33
C GLN A 108 15.01 11.27 7.86
N ILE A 109 16.09 10.58 7.44
CA ILE A 109 16.21 10.04 6.09
C ILE A 109 15.08 9.04 5.82
N VAL A 110 14.87 8.09 6.73
CA VAL A 110 13.84 7.05 6.58
C VAL A 110 12.45 7.67 6.57
N LEU A 111 12.12 8.59 7.48
CA LEU A 111 10.81 9.26 7.50
C LEU A 111 10.53 10.05 6.21
N LYS A 112 11.55 10.73 5.67
CA LYS A 112 11.43 11.46 4.40
C LYS A 112 11.14 10.52 3.24
N GLU A 113 11.83 9.38 3.17
CA GLU A 113 11.62 8.37 2.13
C GLU A 113 10.29 7.63 2.28
N ILE A 114 9.83 7.37 3.51
CA ILE A 114 8.48 6.87 3.78
C ILE A 114 7.45 7.86 3.21
N CYS A 115 7.53 9.14 3.55
CA CYS A 115 6.60 10.16 3.05
C CYS A 115 6.62 10.27 1.51
N ARG A 116 7.81 10.18 0.89
CA ARG A 116 7.95 10.15 -0.57
C ARG A 116 7.24 8.94 -1.18
N THR A 117 7.38 7.77 -0.56
CA THR A 117 6.77 6.52 -1.04
C THR A 117 5.26 6.51 -0.85
N GLU A 118 4.75 7.04 0.26
CA GLU A 118 3.32 7.22 0.51
C GLU A 118 2.65 8.08 -0.56
N LYS A 119 3.28 9.21 -0.94
CA LYS A 119 2.81 10.07 -2.03
C LYS A 119 2.84 9.34 -3.37
N LYS A 120 3.92 8.61 -3.67
CA LYS A 120 4.05 7.80 -4.90
C LYS A 120 2.93 6.76 -5.01
N TRP A 121 2.47 6.22 -3.89
CA TRP A 121 1.43 5.20 -3.83
C TRP A 121 0.02 5.77 -3.64
N PHE A 122 -0.15 7.09 -3.61
CA PHE A 122 -1.43 7.77 -3.38
C PHE A 122 -2.12 7.31 -2.08
N LEU A 123 -1.32 7.06 -1.04
CA LEU A 123 -1.83 6.77 0.30
C LEU A 123 -2.19 8.04 1.07
N ILE A 124 -1.55 9.15 0.72
CA ILE A 124 -1.73 10.52 1.24
C ILE A 124 -1.74 11.46 0.04
#